data_AF-A0A1G6UB88-F1
#
_entry.id   AF-A0A1G6UB88-F1
#
_cell.length_a   1.000
_cell.length_b   1.000
_cell.length_c   1.000
_cell.angle_alpha   90.00
_cell.angle_beta   90.00
_cell.angle_gamma   90.00
#
_symmetry.space_group_name_H-M   'P 1'
#
loop_
_entity.id
_entity.type
_entity.pdbx_description
1 polymer ?
#
loop_
_entity_poly.entity_id
_entity_poly.type
_entity_poly.pdbx_seq_one_letter_code
_entity_poly.pdbx_strand_id
1 'polypeptide(L)'
;MIPIDNLGPCNGPIHVYFETDPARPGNLAVILTPRGSFGTSPACGTTVQADWINGIAPFTHTLRVPVDRGQTRIDVPAGAGVNMVVISTLPHRSLAVSSYVWVAPL
;
A
#
# COMPACT_ATOMS: atom_id res chain seq x y z
N MET A 1 -17.77 -15.66 0.21
CA MET A 1 -17.03 -15.07 -0.92
C MET A 1 -17.79 -13.80 -1.29
N ILE A 2 -17.30 -12.61 -0.89
CA ILE A 2 -17.92 -11.35 -1.29
C ILE A 2 -17.52 -11.15 -2.75
N PRO A 3 -18.46 -11.04 -3.69
CA PRO A 3 -18.11 -10.88 -5.08
C PRO A 3 -17.41 -9.53 -5.25
N ILE A 4 -16.27 -9.54 -5.93
CA ILE A 4 -15.61 -8.33 -6.42
C ILE A 4 -16.42 -7.92 -7.65
N ASP A 5 -17.63 -7.45 -7.42
CA ASP A 5 -18.46 -6.95 -8.50
C ASP A 5 -17.87 -5.61 -8.94
N ASN A 6 -17.01 -5.65 -9.96
CA ASN A 6 -16.69 -4.49 -10.80
C ASN A 6 -17.94 -3.86 -11.47
N LEU A 7 -19.15 -4.34 -11.13
CA LEU A 7 -20.46 -3.87 -11.56
C LEU A 7 -21.08 -2.83 -10.60
N GLY A 8 -20.49 -2.61 -9.41
CA GLY A 8 -20.88 -1.53 -8.50
C GLY A 8 -20.37 -0.16 -8.96
N PRO A 9 -20.90 0.96 -8.41
CA PRO A 9 -20.45 2.31 -8.79
C PRO A 9 -18.99 2.59 -8.42
N CYS A 10 -18.40 1.77 -7.54
CA CYS A 10 -17.01 1.84 -7.11
C CYS A 10 -16.18 0.73 -7.77
N ASN A 11 -15.37 1.08 -8.77
CA ASN A 11 -14.61 0.12 -9.56
C ASN A 11 -13.22 0.64 -9.91
N GLY A 12 -12.42 -0.25 -10.50
CA GLY A 12 -11.08 0.04 -10.98
C GLY A 12 -9.98 -0.28 -9.96
N PRO A 13 -8.76 -0.60 -10.43
CA PRO A 13 -7.67 -0.98 -9.55
C PRO A 13 -7.06 0.25 -8.85
N ILE A 14 -6.35 -0.01 -7.75
CA ILE A 14 -5.41 0.95 -7.16
C ILE A 14 -4.01 0.51 -7.59
N HIS A 15 -3.34 1.33 -8.39
CA HIS A 15 -1.96 1.08 -8.76
C HIS A 15 -1.06 1.40 -7.58
N VAL A 16 -0.07 0.54 -7.37
CA VAL A 16 0.92 0.67 -6.30
C VAL A 16 2.26 0.97 -6.92
N TYR A 17 2.89 2.05 -6.48
CA TYR A 17 4.26 2.40 -6.85
C TYR A 17 5.11 2.55 -5.59
N PHE A 18 6.33 2.04 -5.65
CA PHE A 18 7.29 2.08 -4.55
C PHE A 18 8.40 3.05 -4.92
N GLU A 19 8.65 4.04 -4.06
CA GLU A 19 9.68 5.04 -4.23
C GLU A 19 10.61 5.04 -3.02
N THR A 20 11.91 4.91 -3.28
CA THR A 20 12.96 5.05 -2.28
C THR A 20 13.75 6.32 -2.55
N ASP A 21 14.01 7.10 -1.50
CA ASP A 21 14.69 8.39 -1.60
C ASP A 21 15.97 8.35 -0.75
N PRO A 22 17.17 8.49 -1.34
CA PRO A 22 18.42 8.53 -0.59
C PRO A 22 18.50 9.65 0.44
N ALA A 23 17.75 10.75 0.26
CA ALA A 23 17.67 11.83 1.25
C ALA A 23 16.79 11.47 2.47
N ARG A 24 16.01 10.39 2.37
CA ARG A 24 15.17 9.83 3.44
C ARG A 24 15.49 8.34 3.64
N PRO A 25 16.72 8.03 4.08
CA PRO A 25 17.16 6.65 4.26
C PRO A 25 16.26 5.91 5.26
N GLY A 26 16.05 4.62 5.03
CA GLY A 26 15.16 3.78 5.83
C GLY A 26 13.66 4.04 5.64
N ASN A 27 13.25 5.02 4.84
CA ASN A 27 11.85 5.23 4.49
C ASN A 27 11.55 4.73 3.08
N LEU A 28 10.41 4.07 2.96
CA LEU A 28 9.81 3.67 1.70
C LEU A 28 8.52 4.43 1.50
N ALA A 29 8.39 5.13 0.38
CA ALA A 29 7.11 5.71 0.00
C ALA A 29 6.32 4.74 -0.88
N VAL A 30 5.08 4.49 -0.48
CA VAL A 30 4.09 3.76 -1.25
C VAL A 30 3.09 4.76 -1.80
N ILE A 31 3.09 4.91 -3.12
CA ILE A 31 2.17 5.78 -3.83
C ILE A 31 1.03 4.92 -4.37
N LEU A 32 -0.18 5.23 -3.92
CA LEU A 32 -1.41 4.57 -4.30
C LEU A 32 -2.15 5.48 -5.28
N THR A 33 -2.35 5.01 -6.51
CA THR A 33 -3.03 5.77 -7.56
C THR A 33 -4.28 5.01 -8.01
N PRO A 34 -5.47 5.43 -7.59
CA PRO A 34 -6.73 4.92 -8.14
C PRO A 34 -6.80 5.04 -9.66
N ARG A 35 -7.29 3.98 -10.33
CA ARG A 35 -7.58 3.92 -11.77
C ARG A 35 -9.05 3.57 -11.99
N GLY A 36 -9.92 4.40 -11.44
CA GLY A 36 -11.37 4.23 -11.47
C GLY A 36 -12.04 5.07 -10.37
N SER A 37 -13.26 4.73 -9.98
CA SER A 37 -13.97 5.39 -8.87
C SER A 37 -13.57 4.85 -7.50
N PHE A 38 -12.99 3.67 -7.43
CA PHE A 38 -12.55 3.06 -6.17
C PHE A 38 -11.38 3.82 -5.55
N GLY A 39 -11.53 4.31 -4.31
CA GLY A 39 -10.52 5.09 -3.60
C GLY A 39 -10.37 6.56 -4.01
N THR A 40 -11.20 7.07 -4.95
CA THR A 40 -11.13 8.47 -5.39
C THR A 40 -11.98 9.45 -4.59
N SER A 41 -12.99 8.95 -3.87
CA SER A 41 -13.89 9.77 -3.05
C SER A 41 -14.35 9.02 -1.80
N PRO A 42 -14.87 9.72 -0.77
CA PRO A 42 -15.38 9.08 0.45
C PRO A 42 -16.50 8.07 0.20
N ALA A 43 -17.33 8.29 -0.81
CA ALA A 43 -18.41 7.38 -1.20
C ALA A 43 -17.88 6.02 -1.73
N CYS A 44 -16.67 6.02 -2.29
CA CYS A 44 -15.96 4.83 -2.75
C CYS A 44 -14.66 4.60 -1.98
N GLY A 45 -14.62 5.07 -0.73
CA GLY A 45 -13.44 4.97 0.12
C GLY A 45 -13.14 3.53 0.50
N THR A 46 -11.85 3.24 0.69
CA THR A 46 -11.40 1.94 1.17
C THR A 46 -10.29 2.09 2.21
N THR A 47 -9.93 1.00 2.85
CA THR A 47 -8.74 0.92 3.70
C THR A 47 -7.68 0.08 3.02
N VAL A 48 -6.52 0.67 2.79
CA VAL A 48 -5.34 -0.07 2.36
C VAL A 48 -4.51 -0.43 3.58
N GLN A 49 -4.14 -1.70 3.68
CA GLN A 49 -3.19 -2.20 4.67
C GLN A 49 -1.85 -2.46 3.98
N ALA A 50 -0.81 -1.77 4.46
CA ALA A 50 0.58 -2.02 4.14
C ALA A 50 1.19 -2.85 5.26
N ASP A 51 1.62 -4.07 4.93
CA ASP A 51 2.43 -4.91 5.82
C ASP A 51 3.87 -4.90 5.30
N TRP A 52 4.86 -4.81 6.18
CA TRP A 52 6.25 -5.01 5.78
C TRP A 52 6.98 -5.93 6.73
N ILE A 53 7.82 -6.78 6.15
CA ILE A 53 8.69 -7.71 6.87
C ILE A 53 10.12 -7.23 6.69
N ASN A 54 10.79 -7.02 7.81
CA ASN A 54 12.17 -6.54 7.87
C ASN A 54 12.98 -7.29 8.94
N GLY A 55 14.28 -6.97 9.05
CA GLY A 55 15.17 -7.56 10.06
C GLY A 55 15.01 -6.99 11.47
N ILE A 56 14.04 -6.10 11.73
CA ILE A 56 13.87 -5.37 12.99
C ILE A 56 12.66 -5.93 13.73
N ALA A 57 12.85 -6.41 14.96
CA ALA A 57 11.74 -6.88 15.78
C ALA A 57 10.76 -5.74 16.12
N PRO A 58 9.43 -5.95 16.02
CA PRO A 58 8.75 -7.17 15.55
C PRO A 58 8.90 -7.32 14.04
N PHE A 59 9.40 -8.46 13.55
CA PHE A 59 9.81 -8.63 12.14
C PHE A 59 8.72 -8.31 11.12
N THR A 60 7.45 -8.36 11.51
CA THR A 60 6.30 -7.94 10.72
C THR A 60 5.67 -6.71 11.34
N HIS A 61 5.47 -5.70 10.51
CA HIS A 61 4.83 -4.44 10.88
C HIS A 61 3.62 -4.20 9.98
N THR A 62 2.65 -3.44 10.48
CA THR A 62 1.40 -3.17 9.77
C THR A 62 1.00 -1.71 9.91
N LEU A 63 0.62 -1.10 8.80
CA LEU A 63 0.02 0.23 8.74
C LEU A 63 -1.29 0.17 7.94
N ARG A 64 -2.35 0.78 8.45
CA ARG A 64 -3.64 0.89 7.76
C ARG A 64 -3.93 2.34 7.46
N VAL A 65 -4.26 2.63 6.20
CA VAL A 65 -4.46 4.00 5.71
C VAL A 65 -5.78 4.06 4.93
N PRO A 66 -6.67 5.02 5.24
CA PRO A 66 -7.83 5.28 4.40
C PRO A 66 -7.39 5.82 3.04
N VAL A 67 -7.97 5.28 1.98
CA VAL A 67 -7.80 5.75 0.59
C VAL A 67 -9.18 6.14 0.09
N ASP A 68 -9.47 7.43 0.17
CA ASP A 68 -10.81 7.97 -0.08
C ASP A 68 -10.78 9.35 -0.77
N ARG A 69 -9.60 9.82 -1.21
CA ARG A 69 -9.41 11.17 -1.78
C ARG A 69 -8.49 11.17 -3.01
N GLY A 70 -8.41 10.05 -3.72
CA GLY A 70 -7.57 9.91 -4.91
C GLY A 70 -6.16 9.46 -4.56
N GLN A 71 -5.17 10.04 -5.25
CA GLN A 71 -3.77 9.63 -5.07
C GLN A 71 -3.34 9.83 -3.61
N THR A 72 -2.84 8.76 -3.01
CA THR A 72 -2.46 8.73 -1.60
C THR A 72 -0.99 8.31 -1.49
N ARG A 73 -0.18 9.07 -0.74
CA ARG A 73 1.18 8.69 -0.39
C ARG A 73 1.20 8.15 1.04
N ILE A 74 1.83 7.00 1.23
CA ILE A 74 2.08 6.40 2.53
C ILE A 74 3.59 6.32 2.73
N ASP A 75 4.10 6.93 3.78
CA ASP A 75 5.50 6.76 4.17
C ASP A 75 5.61 5.60 5.16
N VAL A 76 6.33 4.55 4.77
CA VAL A 76 6.56 3.33 5.53
C VAL A 76 7.97 3.38 6.13
N PRO A 77 8.12 3.29 7.46
CA PRO A 77 9.43 3.20 8.11
C PRO A 77 9.98 1.78 7.98
N ALA A 78 10.31 1.39 6.74
CA ALA A 78 10.73 0.04 6.40
C ALA A 78 12.08 -0.33 7.05
N GLY A 79 12.94 0.65 7.29
CA GLY A 79 14.33 0.42 7.66
C GLY A 79 15.20 0.13 6.45
N ALA A 80 16.52 0.25 6.64
CA ALA A 80 17.50 0.00 5.59
C ALA A 80 17.54 -1.48 5.17
N GLY A 81 17.82 -1.73 3.89
CA GLY A 81 18.03 -3.06 3.35
C GLY A 81 16.84 -3.62 2.57
N VAL A 82 16.81 -4.95 2.41
CA VAL A 82 15.72 -5.65 1.71
C VAL A 82 14.52 -5.77 2.65
N ASN A 83 13.37 -5.30 2.18
CA ASN A 83 12.09 -5.41 2.87
C ASN A 83 11.09 -6.14 1.97
N MET A 84 10.31 -7.08 2.52
CA MET A 84 9.14 -7.61 1.83
C MET A 84 7.93 -6.75 2.19
N VAL A 85 7.32 -6.10 1.20
CA VAL A 85 6.17 -5.21 1.41
C VAL A 85 4.96 -5.79 0.73
N VAL A 86 3.83 -5.84 1.46
CA VAL A 86 2.55 -6.36 0.98
C VAL A 86 1.52 -5.25 1.11
N ILE A 87 0.90 -4.89 0.00
CA ILE A 87 -0.17 -3.90 -0.07
C ILE A 87 -1.48 -4.63 -0.35
N SER A 88 -2.43 -4.51 0.56
CA SER A 88 -3.74 -5.16 0.49
C SER A 88 -4.87 -4.16 0.65
N THR A 89 -5.94 -4.36 -0.10
CA THR A 89 -7.19 -3.60 0.06
C THR A 89 -8.12 -4.39 0.98
N LEU A 90 -8.57 -3.82 2.09
CA LEU A 90 -9.48 -4.50 3.02
C LEU A 90 -10.95 -4.35 2.56
N PRO A 91 -11.78 -5.39 2.73
CA PRO A 91 -11.47 -6.73 3.26
C PRO A 91 -10.86 -7.70 2.23
N HIS A 92 -10.70 -7.30 0.97
CA HIS A 92 -10.25 -8.14 -0.15
C HIS A 92 -8.73 -8.42 -0.18
N ARG A 93 -8.21 -9.06 0.87
CA ARG A 93 -6.77 -9.42 0.97
C ARG A 93 -6.28 -10.35 -0.15
N SER A 94 -7.17 -11.10 -0.80
CA SER A 94 -6.83 -11.99 -1.92
C SER A 94 -6.30 -11.26 -3.16
N LEU A 95 -6.50 -9.94 -3.24
CA LEU A 95 -6.02 -9.10 -4.34
C LEU A 95 -4.73 -8.33 -3.98
N ALA A 96 -4.08 -8.71 -2.88
CA ALA A 96 -2.87 -8.04 -2.44
C ALA A 96 -1.73 -8.20 -3.44
N VAL A 97 -0.87 -7.20 -3.49
CA VAL A 97 0.39 -7.23 -4.23
C VAL A 97 1.54 -7.27 -3.23
N SER A 98 2.56 -8.08 -3.52
CA SER A 98 3.77 -8.17 -2.71
C SER A 98 5.00 -7.85 -3.55
N SER A 99 5.97 -7.16 -2.96
CA SER A 99 7.24 -6.84 -3.62
C SER A 99 8.39 -6.84 -2.61
N TYR A 100 9.56 -7.27 -3.06
CA TYR A 100 10.81 -7.02 -2.34
C TYR A 100 11.34 -5.66 -2.77
N VAL A 101 11.61 -4.79 -1.80
CA VAL A 101 12.12 -3.44 -2.03
C VAL A 101 13.43 -3.26 -1.29
N TRP A 102 14.47 -2.84 -2.01
CA TRP A 102 15.73 -2.43 -1.41
C TRP A 102 15.65 -0.95 -1.04
N VAL A 103 15.65 -0.67 0.26
CA VAL A 103 15.70 0.70 0.79
C VAL A 103 17.16 1.03 1.08
N ALA A 104 17.66 2.12 0.49
CA ALA A 104 19.05 2.52 0.62
C ALA A 104 19.47 2.60 2.10
N PRO A 105 20.62 2.00 2.45
CA PRO A 105 21.20 2.17 3.77
C PRO A 105 21.69 3.61 3.99
N LEU A 106 21.75 4.01 5.25
CA LEU A 106 22.46 5.20 5.72
C LEU A 106 23.94 5.15 5.34
#